data_AF-A0AAN6RMV1-F1
#
_entry.id   AF-A0AAN6RMV1-F1
#
_cell.length_a   1.000
_cell.length_b   1.000
_cell.length_c   1.000
_cell.angle_alpha   90.00
_cell.angle_beta   90.00
_cell.angle_gamma   90.00
#
_symmetry.space_group_name_H-M   'P 1'
#
loop_
_entity.id
_entity.type
_entity.pdbx_description
1 polymer ?
#
loop_
_entity_poly.entity_id
_entity_poly.type
_entity_poly.pdbx_seq_one_letter_code
_entity_poly.pdbx_strand_id
1 'polypeptide(L)'
;MSRVVSVAAVGAAIAALVSQPSYRSVLAKWTGVNAPGGVWRILALLFALMNFKNLPFVWHLRFFKAYWYQIFFQPTPIPPHALFQPVVTQTHAPLLEIDFNMHKSNSTYFADMDISRTHLFTSIMRGGIRKVSQGGFHMPRASNKSATVAAATTGLGAADGTESKGGNTKYMIALGGVQCNFKKEILPYQKFEMWTRLLSWDRKWFYLVTHLVKPGVGKPASYSLQPWRKSKRTEDVDPEKLTGAVFATAVARYVIKRGRLTIPPEKALFDAGMVPEKPEGWVYEGGDVEEMNGHANGHANGHANGHVEGVLPEKGSVDWNWDVIERERRRGLRFAEAYTVLDDLHGVWTGGKEGVLGEFADISLLYR
;
A
#
# COMPACT_ATOMS: atom_id res chain seq x y z
N MET A 1 37.04 -1.62 -6.35
CA MET A 1 37.96 -1.27 -5.23
C MET A 1 37.77 0.15 -4.70
N SER A 2 37.47 1.18 -5.51
CA SER A 2 37.39 2.58 -5.04
C SER A 2 36.32 2.90 -3.98
N ARG A 3 35.16 2.22 -3.99
CA ARG A 3 34.07 2.45 -3.01
C ARG A 3 34.33 1.86 -1.62
N VAL A 4 35.16 0.81 -1.52
CA VAL A 4 35.51 0.20 -0.22
C VAL A 4 36.54 1.06 0.49
N VAL A 5 37.50 1.61 -0.26
CA VAL A 5 38.51 2.55 0.24
C VAL A 5 37.86 3.85 0.73
N SER A 6 36.79 4.35 0.08
CA SER A 6 36.10 5.56 0.52
C SER A 6 35.32 5.38 1.83
N VAL A 7 34.70 4.21 2.07
CA VAL A 7 33.97 3.93 3.32
C VAL A 7 34.93 3.70 4.48
N ALA A 8 36.04 2.99 4.23
CA ALA A 8 37.09 2.80 5.22
C ALA A 8 37.79 4.11 5.61
N ALA A 9 38.05 4.99 4.64
CA ALA A 9 38.65 6.31 4.88
C ALA A 9 37.72 7.24 5.68
N VAL A 10 36.42 7.24 5.38
CA VAL A 10 35.42 7.98 6.17
C VAL A 10 35.29 7.40 7.57
N GLY A 11 35.30 6.06 7.71
CA GLY A 11 35.29 5.39 9.01
C GLY A 11 36.51 5.72 9.87
N ALA A 12 37.70 5.73 9.27
CA ALA A 12 38.94 6.10 9.94
C ALA A 12 38.98 7.59 10.34
N ALA A 13 38.47 8.48 9.48
CA ALA A 13 38.36 9.91 9.78
C ALA A 13 37.39 10.18 10.94
N ILE A 14 36.24 9.49 10.97
CA ILE A 14 35.29 9.56 12.09
C ILE A 14 35.93 9.00 13.37
N ALA A 15 36.62 7.86 13.30
CA ALA A 15 37.31 7.28 14.46
C ALA A 15 38.40 8.21 15.01
N ALA A 16 39.19 8.85 14.14
CA ALA A 16 40.21 9.82 14.51
C ALA A 16 39.60 11.08 15.17
N LEU A 17 38.51 11.61 14.63
CA LEU A 17 37.76 12.72 15.23
C LEU A 17 37.19 12.37 16.62
N VAL A 18 36.65 11.16 16.78
CA VAL A 18 36.11 10.67 18.05
C VAL A 18 37.22 10.29 19.06
N SER A 19 38.46 10.09 18.60
CA SER A 19 39.61 9.85 19.49
C SER A 19 40.24 11.11 20.08
N GLN A 20 39.94 12.31 19.55
CA GLN A 20 40.49 13.55 20.08
C GLN A 20 39.91 13.87 21.48
N PRO A 21 40.75 14.18 22.50
CA PRO A 21 40.30 14.45 23.87
C PRO A 21 39.30 15.61 24.00
N SER A 22 39.46 16.65 23.19
CA SER A 22 38.59 17.84 23.11
C SER A 22 37.21 17.52 22.53
N TYR A 23 37.14 16.67 21.51
CA TYR A 23 35.86 16.18 20.99
C TYR A 23 35.21 15.20 21.97
N ARG A 24 35.97 14.31 22.61
CA ARG A 24 35.45 13.40 23.64
C ARG A 24 34.82 14.14 24.81
N SER A 25 35.43 15.23 25.29
CA SER A 25 34.89 16.01 26.40
C SER A 25 33.61 16.77 26.02
N VAL A 26 33.54 17.35 24.82
CA VAL A 26 32.33 18.00 24.30
C VAL A 26 31.22 16.98 24.02
N LEU A 27 31.57 15.85 23.38
CA LEU A 27 30.64 14.76 23.09
C LEU A 27 30.11 14.17 24.39
N ALA A 28 30.96 13.87 25.38
CA ALA A 28 30.54 13.34 26.67
C ALA A 28 29.65 14.32 27.46
N LYS A 29 29.89 15.63 27.33
CA LYS A 29 29.07 16.69 27.95
C LYS A 29 27.69 16.82 27.29
N TRP A 30 27.60 16.66 25.97
CA TRP A 30 26.34 16.76 25.22
C TRP A 30 25.53 15.45 25.17
N THR A 31 26.21 14.31 25.09
CA THR A 31 25.58 12.98 25.04
C THR A 31 25.27 12.41 26.42
N GLY A 32 25.88 12.97 27.47
CA GLY A 32 25.72 12.49 28.84
C GLY A 32 26.30 11.09 29.07
N VAL A 33 27.23 10.61 28.24
CA VAL A 33 27.87 9.27 28.36
C VAL A 33 28.46 9.05 29.75
N ASN A 34 29.06 10.09 30.32
CA ASN A 34 29.71 10.04 31.63
C ASN A 34 28.73 10.23 32.80
N ALA A 35 27.45 10.50 32.53
CA ALA A 35 26.41 10.50 33.55
C ALA A 35 25.96 9.06 33.84
N PRO A 36 25.44 8.76 35.06
CA PRO A 36 24.90 7.45 35.37
C PRO A 36 23.84 7.02 34.33
N GLY A 37 24.10 5.89 33.64
CA GLY A 37 23.22 5.36 32.58
C GLY A 37 23.39 5.99 31.19
N GLY A 38 24.39 6.85 30.96
CA GLY A 38 24.64 7.52 29.67
C GLY A 38 24.78 6.57 28.48
N VAL A 39 25.53 5.47 28.65
CA VAL A 39 25.70 4.42 27.62
C VAL A 39 24.36 3.78 27.25
N TRP A 40 23.53 3.44 28.23
CA TRP A 40 22.20 2.86 28.01
C TRP A 40 21.26 3.81 27.29
N ARG A 41 21.34 5.12 27.56
CA ARG A 41 20.57 6.14 26.82
C ARG A 41 20.97 6.18 25.35
N ILE A 42 22.26 6.13 25.04
CA ILE A 42 22.73 6.09 23.65
C ILE A 42 22.26 4.82 22.96
N LEU A 43 22.42 3.67 23.60
CA LEU A 43 21.95 2.39 23.03
C LEU A 43 20.43 2.42 22.79
N ALA A 44 19.65 2.96 23.72
CA ALA A 44 18.21 3.12 23.55
C ALA A 44 17.85 4.07 22.39
N LEU A 45 18.57 5.19 22.25
CA LEU A 45 18.38 6.12 21.13
C LEU A 45 18.75 5.49 19.79
N LEU A 46 19.86 4.77 19.71
CA LEU A 46 20.27 4.04 18.51
C LEU A 46 19.23 2.97 18.15
N PHE A 47 18.76 2.20 19.14
CA PHE A 47 17.72 1.20 18.94
C PHE A 47 16.40 1.84 18.45
N ALA A 48 15.99 2.97 19.03
CA ALA A 48 14.81 3.71 18.60
C ALA A 48 14.96 4.27 17.18
N LEU A 49 16.13 4.78 16.79
CA LEU A 49 16.41 5.25 15.43
C LEU A 49 16.42 4.10 14.42
N MET A 50 17.06 2.99 14.77
CA MET A 50 17.09 1.75 13.99
C MET A 50 15.71 1.12 13.79
N ASN A 51 14.77 1.43 14.68
CA ASN A 51 13.37 0.99 14.62
C ASN A 51 12.40 2.17 14.52
N PHE A 52 12.83 3.29 13.93
CA PHE A 52 12.03 4.51 13.86
C PHE A 52 10.63 4.23 13.29
N LYS A 53 10.54 3.33 12.31
CA LYS A 53 9.29 2.91 11.65
C LYS A 53 8.25 2.34 12.62
N ASN A 54 8.69 1.76 13.74
CA ASN A 54 7.88 1.07 14.74
C ASN A 54 7.58 1.93 15.97
N LEU A 55 8.13 3.15 16.05
CA LEU A 55 7.82 4.05 17.16
C LEU A 55 6.33 4.46 17.12
N PRO A 56 5.72 4.76 18.28
CA PRO A 56 4.35 5.24 18.35
C PRO A 56 4.12 6.41 17.38
N PHE A 57 2.95 6.42 16.74
CA PHE A 57 2.52 7.43 15.76
C PHE A 57 3.33 7.52 14.45
N VAL A 58 4.48 6.85 14.29
CA VAL A 58 5.26 6.93 13.05
C VAL A 58 4.50 6.31 11.87
N TRP A 59 3.74 5.24 12.09
CA TRP A 59 2.82 4.73 11.05
C TRP A 59 1.84 5.80 10.57
N HIS A 60 1.21 6.54 11.50
CA HIS A 60 0.27 7.63 11.17
C HIS A 60 0.98 8.73 10.38
N LEU A 61 2.19 9.13 10.80
CA LEU A 61 2.99 10.12 10.07
C LEU A 61 3.27 9.67 8.64
N ARG A 62 3.66 8.41 8.43
CA ARG A 62 3.89 7.83 7.10
C ARG A 62 2.60 7.85 6.26
N PHE A 63 1.48 7.47 6.87
CA PHE A 63 0.17 7.43 6.23
C PHE A 63 -0.27 8.83 5.79
N PHE A 64 -0.29 9.79 6.71
CA PHE A 64 -0.73 11.15 6.41
C PHE A 64 0.23 11.87 5.47
N LYS A 65 1.54 11.61 5.56
CA LYS A 65 2.51 12.10 4.57
C LYS A 65 2.14 11.62 3.16
N ALA A 66 1.83 10.33 2.99
CA ALA A 66 1.41 9.79 1.69
C ALA A 66 0.10 10.43 1.21
N TYR A 67 -0.90 10.48 2.10
CA TYR A 67 -2.22 11.04 1.82
C TYR A 67 -2.15 12.52 1.40
N TRP A 68 -1.56 13.37 2.25
CA TRP A 68 -1.43 14.80 1.98
C TRP A 68 -0.53 15.10 0.78
N TYR A 69 0.53 14.32 0.58
CA TYR A 69 1.35 14.46 -0.62
C TYR A 69 0.50 14.30 -1.88
N GLN A 70 -0.30 13.23 -1.94
CA GLN A 70 -1.15 13.01 -3.09
C GLN A 70 -2.26 14.05 -3.22
N ILE A 71 -2.85 14.57 -2.13
CA ILE A 71 -3.93 15.56 -2.25
C ILE A 71 -3.40 16.97 -2.55
N PHE A 72 -2.31 17.40 -1.93
CA PHE A 72 -1.91 18.81 -1.92
C PHE A 72 -0.62 19.10 -2.66
N PHE A 73 0.34 18.18 -2.66
CA PHE A 73 1.71 18.46 -3.11
C PHE A 73 2.09 17.80 -4.42
N GLN A 74 1.38 16.78 -4.88
CA GLN A 74 1.64 16.13 -6.16
C GLN A 74 1.28 17.10 -7.30
N PRO A 75 2.27 17.69 -8.01
CA PRO A 75 2.01 18.72 -9.02
C PRO A 75 1.26 18.21 -10.25
N THR A 76 1.44 16.94 -10.60
CA THR A 76 0.88 16.38 -11.84
C THR A 76 -0.49 15.76 -11.58
N PRO A 77 -1.54 16.13 -12.33
CA PRO A 77 -2.81 15.41 -12.31
C PRO A 77 -2.59 14.00 -12.87
N ILE A 78 -3.25 13.00 -12.29
CA ILE A 78 -3.22 11.64 -12.84
C ILE A 78 -3.96 11.65 -14.20
N PRO A 79 -3.34 11.18 -15.30
CA PRO A 79 -4.07 11.04 -16.55
C PRO A 79 -4.99 9.81 -16.50
N PRO A 80 -6.17 9.83 -17.14
CA PRO A 80 -7.13 8.72 -17.06
C PRO A 80 -6.55 7.36 -17.48
N HIS A 81 -5.76 7.33 -18.55
CA HIS A 81 -5.09 6.12 -19.05
C HIS A 81 -4.11 5.48 -18.06
N ALA A 82 -3.72 6.18 -16.98
CA ALA A 82 -2.87 5.64 -15.93
C ALA A 82 -3.64 4.90 -14.83
N LEU A 83 -4.96 4.71 -14.96
CA LEU A 83 -5.82 4.08 -13.94
C LEU A 83 -5.28 2.73 -13.41
N PHE A 84 -4.75 1.88 -14.31
CA PHE A 84 -4.23 0.56 -13.96
C PHE A 84 -2.70 0.53 -13.74
N GLN A 85 -2.02 1.67 -13.87
CA GLN A 85 -0.57 1.74 -13.66
C GLN A 85 -0.23 1.60 -12.17
N PRO A 86 0.88 0.91 -11.84
CA PRO A 86 1.30 0.77 -10.46
C PRO A 86 1.96 2.05 -9.92
N VAL A 87 1.75 2.33 -8.63
CA VAL A 87 2.67 3.15 -7.84
C VAL A 87 3.77 2.27 -7.27
N VAL A 88 4.98 2.83 -7.17
CA VAL A 88 6.13 2.17 -6.55
C VAL A 88 6.50 2.91 -5.28
N THR A 89 6.52 2.19 -4.16
CA THR A 89 7.04 2.70 -2.88
C THR A 89 8.15 1.78 -2.38
N GLN A 90 9.02 2.26 -1.50
CA GLN A 90 10.17 1.50 -1.02
C GLN A 90 10.31 1.63 0.50
N THR A 91 10.68 0.53 1.15
CA THR A 91 10.97 0.51 2.59
C THR A 91 11.92 -0.65 2.92
N HIS A 92 12.11 -0.94 4.21
CA HIS A 92 12.91 -2.06 4.73
C HIS A 92 12.25 -2.67 5.97
N ALA A 93 12.74 -3.84 6.41
CA ALA A 93 12.27 -4.54 7.61
C ALA A 93 13.18 -4.24 8.83
N PRO A 94 12.87 -3.26 9.69
CA PRO A 94 13.63 -3.02 10.93
C PRO A 94 13.49 -4.19 11.91
N LEU A 95 14.37 -4.25 12.93
CA LEU A 95 14.42 -5.36 13.89
C LEU A 95 13.09 -5.64 14.59
N LEU A 96 12.32 -4.60 14.94
CA LEU A 96 11.00 -4.75 15.58
C LEU A 96 9.90 -5.31 14.67
N GLU A 97 10.21 -5.59 13.40
CA GLU A 97 9.32 -6.33 12.50
C GLU A 97 9.76 -7.77 12.27
N ILE A 98 10.86 -8.19 12.88
CA ILE A 98 11.42 -9.53 12.72
C ILE A 98 10.79 -10.43 13.78
N ASP A 99 10.22 -11.56 13.35
CA ASP A 99 9.64 -12.55 14.23
C ASP A 99 10.68 -13.54 14.77
N PHE A 100 10.20 -14.53 15.52
CA PHE A 100 11.03 -15.60 16.07
C PHE A 100 11.83 -16.38 15.02
N ASN A 101 11.32 -16.47 13.79
CA ASN A 101 12.00 -17.16 12.70
C ASN A 101 13.07 -16.30 12.04
N MET A 102 13.40 -15.13 12.60
CA MET A 102 14.44 -14.21 12.11
C MET A 102 14.16 -13.59 10.74
N HIS A 103 12.89 -13.53 10.34
CA HIS A 103 12.44 -12.86 9.12
C HIS A 103 11.30 -11.88 9.42
N LYS A 104 10.98 -11.01 8.46
CA LYS A 104 9.85 -10.09 8.58
C LYS A 104 8.59 -10.88 8.91
N SER A 105 7.99 -10.57 10.06
CA SER A 105 6.74 -11.16 10.51
C SER A 105 5.62 -10.91 9.51
N ASN A 106 4.85 -11.95 9.19
CA ASN A 106 3.74 -11.90 8.24
C ASN A 106 2.74 -10.76 8.52
N SER A 107 2.47 -10.47 9.79
CA SER A 107 1.55 -9.40 10.21
C SER A 107 2.05 -7.99 9.87
N THR A 108 3.35 -7.79 9.81
CA THR A 108 3.94 -6.45 9.61
C THR A 108 3.98 -6.03 8.14
N TYR A 109 3.65 -6.93 7.21
CA TYR A 109 3.54 -6.60 5.78
C TYR A 109 2.40 -5.61 5.53
N PHE A 110 1.27 -5.77 6.22
CA PHE A 110 0.07 -4.97 6.00
C PHE A 110 0.28 -3.48 6.32
N ALA A 111 1.06 -3.17 7.35
CA ALA A 111 1.38 -1.79 7.74
C ALA A 111 2.17 -1.05 6.66
N ASP A 112 3.04 -1.74 5.91
CA ASP A 112 3.76 -1.14 4.78
C ASP A 112 2.85 -1.03 3.54
N MET A 113 2.02 -2.04 3.29
CA MET A 113 1.04 -2.02 2.20
C MET A 113 -0.01 -0.92 2.36
N ASP A 114 -0.40 -0.55 3.59
CA ASP A 114 -1.29 0.59 3.84
C ASP A 114 -0.72 1.87 3.23
N ILE A 115 0.57 2.15 3.45
CA ILE A 115 1.23 3.35 2.91
C ILE A 115 1.24 3.33 1.38
N SER A 116 1.55 2.17 0.79
CA SER A 116 1.58 2.01 -0.68
C SER A 116 0.18 2.17 -1.30
N ARG A 117 -0.84 1.56 -0.69
CA ARG A 117 -2.24 1.68 -1.12
C ARG A 117 -2.77 3.10 -0.96
N THR A 118 -2.39 3.82 0.10
CA THR A 118 -2.72 5.24 0.26
C THR A 118 -2.12 6.08 -0.86
N HIS A 119 -0.86 5.86 -1.25
CA HIS A 119 -0.28 6.56 -2.40
C HIS A 119 -1.09 6.34 -3.68
N LEU A 120 -1.51 5.10 -3.97
CA LEU A 120 -2.30 4.77 -5.15
C LEU A 120 -3.72 5.34 -5.06
N PHE A 121 -4.49 4.90 -4.08
CA PHE A 121 -5.93 5.12 -4.03
C PHE A 121 -6.25 6.60 -3.87
N THR A 122 -5.49 7.34 -3.07
CA THR A 122 -5.62 8.79 -2.95
C THR A 122 -5.27 9.51 -4.26
N SER A 123 -4.32 8.99 -5.06
CA SER A 123 -4.03 9.58 -6.38
C SER A 123 -5.17 9.37 -7.39
N ILE A 124 -5.76 8.16 -7.44
CA ILE A 124 -6.89 7.83 -8.34
C ILE A 124 -8.13 8.63 -7.92
N MET A 125 -8.43 8.69 -6.63
CA MET A 125 -9.62 9.37 -6.10
C MET A 125 -9.44 10.89 -5.92
N ARG A 126 -8.26 11.45 -6.23
CA ARG A 126 -7.94 12.87 -5.97
C ARG A 126 -8.98 13.82 -6.54
N GLY A 127 -9.39 13.59 -7.80
CA GLY A 127 -10.39 14.41 -8.47
C GLY A 127 -11.73 14.42 -7.71
N GLY A 128 -12.19 13.25 -7.29
CA GLY A 128 -13.44 13.09 -6.54
C GLY A 128 -13.36 13.74 -5.16
N ILE A 129 -12.26 13.50 -4.43
CA ILE A 129 -12.02 14.09 -3.10
C ILE A 129 -12.02 15.63 -3.18
N ARG A 130 -11.36 16.21 -4.18
CA ARG A 130 -11.31 17.68 -4.35
C ARG A 130 -12.67 18.27 -4.73
N LYS A 131 -13.44 17.61 -5.61
CA LYS A 131 -14.80 18.06 -5.98
C LYS A 131 -15.74 18.06 -4.78
N VAL A 132 -15.72 16.99 -3.98
CA VAL A 132 -16.51 16.91 -2.73
C VAL A 132 -16.11 18.03 -1.76
N SER A 133 -14.83 18.35 -1.66
CA SER A 133 -14.34 19.46 -0.82
C SER A 133 -14.79 20.84 -1.29
N GLN A 134 -15.10 21.03 -2.58
CA GLN A 134 -15.49 22.33 -3.15
C GLN A 134 -17.01 22.59 -3.06
N GLY A 135 -17.85 21.54 -3.03
CA GLY A 135 -19.31 21.65 -3.01
C GLY A 135 -19.98 21.81 -1.63
N GLY A 136 -19.21 21.97 -0.54
CA GLY A 136 -19.80 22.04 0.80
C GLY A 136 -18.84 21.89 1.99
N PHE A 137 -17.57 22.28 1.85
CA PHE A 137 -16.67 22.40 3.01
C PHE A 137 -16.26 23.88 3.17
N HIS A 138 -16.68 24.49 4.28
CA HIS A 138 -15.94 25.61 4.86
C HIS A 138 -14.55 25.06 5.24
N MET A 139 -13.62 25.07 4.27
CA MET A 139 -12.21 25.00 4.58
C MET A 139 -11.90 26.27 5.38
N PRO A 140 -11.39 26.19 6.61
CA PRO A 140 -10.88 27.38 7.27
C PRO A 140 -9.80 27.95 6.33
N ARG A 141 -9.99 29.18 5.88
CA ARG A 141 -8.90 29.99 5.33
C ARG A 141 -7.70 29.81 6.26
N ALA A 142 -6.51 29.64 5.69
CA ALA A 142 -5.26 29.29 6.36
C ALA A 142 -4.73 30.40 7.30
N SER A 143 -5.54 30.90 8.23
CA SER A 143 -5.16 31.88 9.24
C SER A 143 -5.16 31.33 10.68
N ASN A 144 -5.76 30.17 10.96
CA ASN A 144 -5.84 29.63 12.32
C ASN A 144 -4.99 28.36 12.49
N LYS A 145 -3.90 28.51 13.26
CA LYS A 145 -2.85 27.50 13.52
C LYS A 145 -3.32 26.21 14.23
N SER A 146 -4.60 26.06 14.61
CA SER A 146 -5.12 24.85 15.28
C SER A 146 -6.01 23.94 14.42
N ALA A 147 -6.30 24.30 13.16
CA ALA A 147 -7.24 23.57 12.30
C ALA A 147 -6.65 22.40 11.49
N THR A 148 -5.38 22.03 11.69
CA THR A 148 -4.62 21.15 10.79
C THR A 148 -4.89 19.65 10.97
N VAL A 149 -5.29 19.20 12.16
CA VAL A 149 -5.43 17.76 12.47
C VAL A 149 -6.82 17.23 12.14
N ALA A 150 -7.88 17.99 12.45
CA ALA A 150 -9.26 17.56 12.23
C ALA A 150 -9.71 17.63 10.75
N ALA A 151 -9.16 18.59 9.98
CA ALA A 151 -9.44 18.70 8.54
C ALA A 151 -8.74 17.61 7.71
N ALA A 152 -7.73 16.95 8.27
CA ALA A 152 -6.95 15.91 7.61
C ALA A 152 -7.53 14.51 7.73
N THR A 153 -8.48 14.29 8.66
CA THR A 153 -9.07 12.98 8.96
C THR A 153 -10.49 12.82 8.46
N THR A 154 -11.03 13.82 7.75
CA THR A 154 -12.44 13.95 7.35
C THR A 154 -12.97 12.91 6.36
N GLY A 155 -12.18 11.89 6.02
CA GLY A 155 -12.60 10.68 5.29
C GLY A 155 -11.94 9.38 5.77
N LEU A 156 -11.31 9.41 6.95
CA LEU A 156 -10.50 8.34 7.54
C LEU A 156 -11.12 7.73 8.81
N GLY A 157 -12.32 8.15 9.19
CA GLY A 157 -13.03 7.61 10.35
C GLY A 157 -14.05 6.56 9.97
N ALA A 158 -14.12 5.47 10.74
CA ALA A 158 -15.26 4.56 10.75
C ALA A 158 -16.53 5.35 11.06
N ALA A 159 -17.46 5.42 10.11
CA ALA A 159 -18.78 5.97 10.38
C ALA A 159 -19.58 4.89 11.11
N ASP A 160 -19.53 4.90 12.43
CA ASP A 160 -20.55 4.24 13.25
C ASP A 160 -21.90 4.85 12.90
N GLY A 161 -22.73 4.03 12.24
CA GLY A 161 -24.19 3.90 12.38
C GLY A 161 -25.11 5.12 12.29
N THR A 162 -24.61 6.35 12.26
CA THR A 162 -25.40 7.56 12.46
C THR A 162 -26.02 8.01 11.15
N GLU A 163 -27.35 7.97 11.09
CA GLU A 163 -28.13 8.64 10.06
C GLU A 163 -27.84 10.14 10.15
N SER A 164 -27.06 10.68 9.21
CA SER A 164 -27.00 12.13 9.07
C SER A 164 -28.29 12.61 8.41
N LYS A 165 -29.34 12.85 9.21
CA LYS A 165 -30.44 13.70 8.78
C LYS A 165 -29.88 15.12 8.61
N GLY A 166 -29.66 15.52 7.35
CA GLY A 166 -29.29 16.89 6.99
C GLY A 166 -27.93 17.03 6.29
N GLY A 167 -27.96 17.31 4.98
CA GLY A 167 -27.01 18.14 4.24
C GLY A 167 -25.55 17.71 4.03
N ASN A 168 -24.89 17.06 4.99
CA ASN A 168 -23.42 16.94 5.01
C ASN A 168 -22.92 15.53 5.39
N THR A 169 -23.40 14.50 4.69
CA THR A 169 -22.88 13.14 4.89
C THR A 169 -21.44 13.02 4.38
N LYS A 170 -20.50 12.72 5.27
CA LYS A 170 -19.08 12.55 4.95
C LYS A 170 -18.85 11.28 4.14
N TYR A 171 -17.93 11.36 3.18
CA TYR A 171 -17.42 10.19 2.48
C TYR A 171 -16.41 9.46 3.37
N MET A 172 -16.42 8.14 3.33
CA MET A 172 -15.48 7.27 4.03
C MET A 172 -14.93 6.25 3.03
N ILE A 173 -13.62 6.05 3.08
CA ILE A 173 -12.95 4.96 2.36
C ILE A 173 -12.58 3.90 3.39
N ALA A 174 -13.17 2.71 3.29
CA ALA A 174 -12.96 1.64 4.25
C ALA A 174 -12.29 0.43 3.59
N LEU A 175 -11.29 -0.13 4.27
CA LEU A 175 -10.69 -1.41 3.94
C LEU A 175 -11.62 -2.52 4.43
N GLY A 176 -12.18 -3.31 3.51
CA GLY A 176 -13.09 -4.41 3.84
C GLY A 176 -12.40 -5.76 4.04
N GLY A 177 -11.11 -5.85 3.75
CA GLY A 177 -10.34 -7.09 3.85
C GLY A 177 -9.02 -7.01 3.10
N VAL A 178 -8.05 -7.80 3.55
CA VAL A 178 -6.78 -8.03 2.87
C VAL A 178 -6.38 -9.50 2.97
N GLN A 179 -5.83 -10.05 1.91
CA GLN A 179 -5.19 -11.38 1.88
C GLN A 179 -3.78 -11.20 1.32
N CYS A 180 -2.83 -11.95 1.87
CA CYS A 180 -1.44 -11.92 1.44
C CYS A 180 -0.90 -13.34 1.33
N ASN A 181 -0.27 -13.64 0.20
CA ASN A 181 0.47 -14.87 -0.04
C ASN A 181 1.97 -14.55 0.04
N PHE A 182 2.67 -15.26 0.92
CA PHE A 182 4.12 -15.12 1.15
C PHE A 182 4.87 -16.16 0.34
N LYS A 183 5.86 -15.73 -0.45
CA LYS A 183 6.64 -16.57 -1.37
C LYS A 183 8.10 -16.70 -0.95
N LYS A 184 8.72 -15.60 -0.49
CA LYS A 184 10.10 -15.57 -0.01
C LYS A 184 10.20 -14.65 1.19
N GLU A 185 11.07 -15.01 2.11
CA GLU A 185 11.35 -14.24 3.31
C GLU A 185 12.04 -12.90 3.01
N ILE A 186 11.87 -11.95 3.93
CA ILE A 186 12.56 -10.66 3.94
C ILE A 186 13.40 -10.61 5.22
N LEU A 187 14.72 -10.53 5.06
CA LEU A 187 15.70 -10.52 6.14
C LEU A 187 15.72 -9.17 6.91
N PRO A 188 16.31 -9.14 8.11
CA PRO A 188 16.52 -7.91 8.86
C PRO A 188 17.23 -6.84 8.03
N TYR A 189 16.66 -5.63 8.03
CA TYR A 189 17.06 -4.45 7.25
C TYR A 189 17.08 -4.63 5.72
N GLN A 190 16.60 -5.76 5.20
CA GLN A 190 16.47 -5.96 3.77
C GLN A 190 15.48 -4.95 3.19
N LYS A 191 15.92 -4.24 2.15
CA LYS A 191 15.07 -3.31 1.40
C LYS A 191 14.19 -4.07 0.41
N PHE A 192 12.97 -3.58 0.22
CA PHE A 192 12.04 -4.08 -0.78
C PHE A 192 11.22 -2.94 -1.38
N GLU A 193 10.70 -3.17 -2.57
CA GLU A 193 9.76 -2.28 -3.24
C GLU A 193 8.35 -2.87 -3.17
N MET A 194 7.36 -2.00 -3.05
CA MET A 194 5.94 -2.34 -3.16
C MET A 194 5.41 -1.73 -4.45
N TRP A 195 4.93 -2.59 -5.33
CA TRP A 195 4.28 -2.24 -6.58
C TRP A 195 2.78 -2.46 -6.41
N THR A 196 2.03 -1.36 -6.28
CA THR A 196 0.60 -1.40 -6.00
C THR A 196 -0.19 -0.81 -7.15
N ARG A 197 -1.15 -1.55 -7.69
CA ARG A 197 -2.05 -1.09 -8.77
C ARG A 197 -3.50 -1.45 -8.49
N LEU A 198 -4.41 -0.78 -9.18
CA LEU A 198 -5.80 -1.23 -9.29
C LEU A 198 -5.80 -2.56 -10.05
N LEU A 199 -6.32 -3.60 -9.41
CA LEU A 199 -6.48 -4.91 -10.02
C LEU A 199 -7.78 -4.93 -10.83
N SER A 200 -8.90 -4.57 -10.19
CA SER A 200 -10.24 -4.54 -10.77
C SER A 200 -11.22 -3.84 -9.81
N TRP A 201 -12.49 -3.80 -10.18
CA TRP A 201 -13.61 -3.46 -9.32
C TRP A 201 -14.87 -4.23 -9.72
N ASP A 202 -15.76 -4.44 -8.75
CA ASP A 202 -17.11 -4.95 -8.96
C ASP A 202 -18.16 -3.84 -8.67
N ARG A 203 -19.40 -4.22 -8.29
CA ARG A 203 -20.46 -3.26 -7.95
C ARG A 203 -20.25 -2.53 -6.62
N LYS A 204 -19.40 -3.02 -5.73
CA LYS A 204 -19.24 -2.55 -4.34
C LYS A 204 -17.79 -2.23 -3.97
N TRP A 205 -16.85 -3.04 -4.42
CA TRP A 205 -15.47 -3.10 -4.00
C TRP A 205 -14.51 -2.71 -5.12
N PHE A 206 -13.51 -1.91 -4.76
CA PHE A 206 -12.26 -1.79 -5.48
C PHE A 206 -11.30 -2.87 -5.00
N TYR A 207 -10.61 -3.55 -5.91
CA TYR A 207 -9.58 -4.53 -5.58
C TYR A 207 -8.22 -3.98 -5.97
N LEU A 208 -7.31 -3.85 -5.00
CA LEU A 208 -5.94 -3.41 -5.21
C LEU A 208 -5.00 -4.60 -5.04
N VAL A 209 -4.06 -4.78 -5.96
CA VAL A 209 -2.99 -5.76 -5.83
C VAL A 209 -1.69 -5.06 -5.46
N THR A 210 -0.96 -5.63 -4.50
CA THR A 210 0.37 -5.17 -4.08
C THR A 210 1.37 -6.32 -4.20
N HIS A 211 2.41 -6.13 -5.00
CA HIS A 211 3.56 -7.04 -5.05
C HIS A 211 4.72 -6.45 -4.27
N LEU A 212 5.25 -7.21 -3.30
CA LEU A 212 6.51 -6.90 -2.64
C LEU A 212 7.63 -7.59 -3.40
N VAL A 213 8.60 -6.82 -3.87
CA VAL A 213 9.64 -7.32 -4.77
C VAL A 213 11.03 -6.85 -4.36
N LYS A 214 12.04 -7.57 -4.85
CA LYS A 214 13.44 -7.15 -4.76
C LYS A 214 13.63 -5.79 -5.46
N PRO A 215 14.28 -4.80 -4.80
CA PRO A 215 14.44 -3.48 -5.38
C PRO A 215 15.22 -3.47 -6.70
N GLY A 216 14.82 -2.60 -7.62
CA GLY A 216 15.49 -2.37 -8.90
C GLY A 216 15.36 -3.49 -9.94
N VAL A 217 14.58 -4.54 -9.67
CA VAL A 217 14.25 -5.56 -10.67
C VAL A 217 13.23 -5.01 -11.67
N GLY A 218 12.17 -4.35 -11.19
CA GLY A 218 11.23 -3.64 -12.04
C GLY A 218 11.83 -2.32 -12.54
N LYS A 219 11.78 -2.09 -13.86
CA LYS A 219 12.27 -0.86 -14.50
C LYS A 219 11.11 -0.19 -15.26
N PRO A 220 10.45 0.83 -14.71
CA PRO A 220 9.30 1.45 -15.36
C PRO A 220 9.73 2.23 -16.61
N ALA A 221 8.99 2.08 -17.70
CA ALA A 221 9.26 2.79 -18.96
C ALA A 221 8.97 4.31 -18.86
N SER A 222 8.03 4.71 -18.00
CA SER A 222 7.64 6.10 -17.79
C SER A 222 7.07 6.32 -16.38
N TYR A 223 6.85 7.59 -16.00
CA TYR A 223 6.31 7.98 -14.70
C TYR A 223 5.17 9.00 -14.86
N SER A 224 3.92 8.54 -14.92
CA SER A 224 2.75 9.40 -15.17
C SER A 224 2.54 10.50 -14.12
N LEU A 225 2.83 10.20 -12.85
CA LEU A 225 2.76 11.18 -11.75
C LEU A 225 4.06 11.93 -11.49
N GLN A 226 5.15 11.60 -12.20
CA GLN A 226 6.46 12.23 -12.01
C GLN A 226 7.17 12.36 -13.37
N PRO A 227 6.57 13.06 -14.36
CA PRO A 227 7.07 13.08 -15.74
C PRO A 227 8.48 13.67 -15.88
N TRP A 228 8.94 14.43 -14.88
CA TRP A 228 10.31 14.94 -14.81
C TRP A 228 11.36 13.87 -14.46
N ARG A 229 10.97 12.67 -14.02
CA ARG A 229 11.90 11.57 -13.78
C ARG A 229 12.32 10.91 -15.09
N LYS A 230 13.62 10.83 -15.31
CA LYS A 230 14.20 10.08 -16.44
C LYS A 230 13.96 8.58 -16.25
N SER A 231 13.39 7.93 -17.26
CA SER A 231 13.43 6.47 -17.35
C SER A 231 14.75 6.01 -17.99
N LYS A 232 15.30 4.90 -17.51
CA LYS A 232 16.43 4.23 -18.16
C LYS A 232 15.88 3.27 -19.19
N ARG A 233 16.50 3.24 -20.39
CA ARG A 233 16.15 2.35 -21.50
C ARG A 233 15.84 0.95 -20.99
N THR A 234 14.62 0.50 -21.24
CA THR A 234 14.07 -0.77 -20.74
C THR A 234 14.58 -1.87 -21.65
N GLU A 235 15.58 -2.62 -21.22
CA GLU A 235 15.72 -4.00 -21.69
C GLU A 235 14.50 -4.76 -21.15
N ASP A 236 13.81 -5.52 -21.99
CA ASP A 236 12.73 -6.38 -21.53
C ASP A 236 13.31 -7.36 -20.50
N VAL A 237 12.77 -7.29 -19.28
CA VAL A 237 13.19 -8.16 -18.20
C VAL A 237 12.42 -9.46 -18.34
N ASP A 238 13.15 -10.57 -18.39
CA ASP A 238 12.61 -11.92 -18.38
C ASP A 238 11.48 -12.10 -17.32
N PRO A 239 10.27 -12.55 -17.72
CA PRO A 239 9.15 -12.81 -16.82
C PRO A 239 9.48 -13.73 -15.64
N GLU A 240 10.35 -14.73 -15.83
CA GLU A 240 10.76 -15.63 -14.75
C GLU A 240 11.55 -14.88 -13.68
N LYS A 241 12.43 -13.97 -14.09
CA LYS A 241 13.19 -13.10 -13.19
C LYS A 241 12.28 -12.14 -12.41
N LEU A 242 11.24 -11.61 -13.04
CA LEU A 242 10.23 -10.80 -12.35
C LEU A 242 9.50 -11.61 -11.29
N THR A 243 9.02 -12.80 -11.66
CA THR A 243 8.30 -13.73 -10.79
C THR A 243 9.18 -14.24 -9.64
N GLY A 244 10.46 -14.46 -9.91
CA GLY A 244 11.48 -14.85 -8.93
C GLY A 244 11.86 -13.73 -7.96
N ALA A 245 11.59 -12.48 -8.30
CA ALA A 245 11.88 -11.33 -7.43
C ALA A 245 10.77 -11.02 -6.41
N VAL A 246 9.61 -11.68 -6.50
CA VAL A 246 8.48 -11.46 -5.60
C VAL A 246 8.73 -12.13 -4.24
N PHE A 247 8.67 -11.33 -3.17
CA PHE A 247 8.63 -11.79 -1.78
C PHE A 247 7.22 -12.17 -1.36
N ALA A 248 6.23 -11.33 -1.68
CA ALA A 248 4.84 -11.55 -1.32
C ALA A 248 3.90 -10.86 -2.30
N THR A 249 2.67 -11.34 -2.41
CA THR A 249 1.60 -10.71 -3.18
C THR A 249 0.34 -10.62 -2.33
N ALA A 250 -0.27 -9.44 -2.29
CA ALA A 250 -1.49 -9.20 -1.53
C ALA A 250 -2.59 -8.57 -2.38
N VAL A 251 -3.83 -8.92 -2.05
CA VAL A 251 -5.04 -8.29 -2.59
C VAL A 251 -5.81 -7.65 -1.45
N ALA A 252 -6.24 -6.41 -1.63
CA ALA A 252 -7.03 -5.65 -0.67
C ALA A 252 -8.32 -5.13 -1.31
N ARG A 253 -9.45 -5.19 -0.60
CA ARG A 253 -10.73 -4.65 -1.05
C ARG A 253 -11.11 -3.36 -0.34
N TYR A 254 -11.52 -2.34 -1.09
CA TYR A 254 -11.92 -1.04 -0.57
C TYR A 254 -13.35 -0.70 -0.97
N VAL A 255 -14.13 -0.19 -0.03
CA VAL A 255 -15.47 0.35 -0.28
C VAL A 255 -15.48 1.84 -0.02
N ILE A 256 -16.20 2.57 -0.86
CA ILE A 256 -16.51 3.98 -0.63
C ILE A 256 -17.92 4.07 -0.10
N LYS A 257 -18.10 4.72 1.05
CA LYS A 257 -19.40 4.96 1.67
C LYS A 257 -19.68 6.43 1.82
N ARG A 258 -20.94 6.81 1.68
CA ARG A 258 -21.50 8.11 2.09
C ARG A 258 -22.55 7.83 3.16
N GLY A 259 -22.14 7.84 4.42
CA GLY A 259 -22.97 7.35 5.52
C GLY A 259 -23.26 5.86 5.33
N ARG A 260 -24.55 5.49 5.29
CA ARG A 260 -24.98 4.10 5.01
C ARG A 260 -25.00 3.74 3.52
N LEU A 261 -24.95 4.72 2.62
CA LEU A 261 -24.96 4.48 1.18
C LEU A 261 -23.58 3.99 0.73
N THR A 262 -23.55 2.88 0.00
CA THR A 262 -22.34 2.43 -0.71
C THR A 262 -22.29 3.10 -2.07
N ILE A 263 -21.14 3.71 -2.40
CA ILE A 263 -20.91 4.35 -3.70
C ILE A 263 -20.27 3.32 -4.63
N PRO A 264 -20.88 2.99 -5.77
CA PRO A 264 -20.29 2.05 -6.72
C PRO A 264 -18.92 2.53 -7.23
N PRO A 265 -17.94 1.62 -7.39
CA PRO A 265 -16.62 1.96 -7.91
C PRO A 265 -16.64 2.71 -9.25
N GLU A 266 -17.46 2.30 -10.22
CA GLU A 266 -17.60 3.00 -11.52
C GLU A 266 -18.00 4.46 -11.33
N LYS A 267 -18.99 4.73 -10.47
CA LYS A 267 -19.44 6.10 -10.18
C LYS A 267 -18.34 6.92 -9.53
N ALA A 268 -17.62 6.35 -8.56
CA ALA A 268 -16.52 7.05 -7.91
C ALA A 268 -15.35 7.34 -8.86
N LEU A 269 -15.04 6.43 -9.79
CA LEU A 269 -14.05 6.64 -10.84
C LEU A 269 -14.48 7.72 -11.83
N PHE A 270 -15.76 7.73 -12.23
CA PHE A 270 -16.31 8.77 -13.11
C PHE A 270 -16.25 10.14 -12.43
N ASP A 271 -16.69 10.24 -11.17
CA ASP A 271 -16.63 11.48 -10.40
C ASP A 271 -15.18 11.95 -10.21
N ALA A 272 -14.22 11.02 -10.11
CA ALA A 272 -12.79 11.30 -10.07
C ALA A 272 -12.16 11.67 -11.43
N GLY A 273 -12.89 11.52 -12.54
CA GLY A 273 -12.41 11.79 -13.89
C GLY A 273 -11.48 10.71 -14.45
N MET A 274 -11.55 9.49 -13.90
CA MET A 274 -10.70 8.36 -14.30
C MET A 274 -11.31 7.49 -15.40
N VAL A 275 -12.64 7.47 -15.51
CA VAL A 275 -13.36 6.79 -16.60
C VAL A 275 -14.26 7.81 -17.32
N PRO A 276 -14.43 7.70 -18.64
CA PRO A 276 -15.35 8.55 -19.39
C PRO A 276 -16.80 8.19 -19.09
N GLU A 277 -17.73 9.02 -19.56
CA GLU A 277 -19.16 8.68 -19.56
C GLU A 277 -19.38 7.39 -20.38
N LYS A 278 -20.24 6.49 -19.88
CA LYS A 278 -20.54 5.25 -20.58
C LYS A 278 -21.49 5.56 -21.75
N PRO A 279 -21.15 5.19 -23.00
CA PRO A 279 -22.03 5.45 -24.13
C PRO A 279 -23.40 4.78 -23.94
N GLU A 280 -24.45 5.42 -24.42
CA GLU A 280 -25.80 4.87 -24.35
C GLU A 280 -25.88 3.56 -25.14
N GLY A 281 -26.49 2.54 -24.56
CA GLY A 281 -26.59 1.22 -25.17
C GLY A 281 -25.27 0.45 -25.29
N TRP A 282 -24.16 0.94 -24.71
CA TRP A 282 -22.88 0.24 -24.75
C TRP A 282 -22.97 -1.11 -24.04
N VAL A 283 -22.60 -2.15 -24.77
CA VAL A 283 -22.41 -3.52 -24.27
C VAL A 283 -20.97 -3.90 -24.60
N TYR A 284 -20.31 -4.58 -23.67
CA TYR A 284 -18.98 -5.08 -23.93
C TYR A 284 -19.05 -6.24 -24.93
N GLU A 285 -18.51 -6.03 -26.13
CA GLU A 285 -18.45 -7.04 -27.20
C GLU A 285 -17.13 -7.84 -27.21
N GLY A 286 -16.22 -7.54 -26.27
CA GLY A 286 -15.01 -8.34 -26.10
C GLY A 286 -15.35 -9.73 -25.58
N GLY A 287 -14.82 -10.77 -26.23
CA GLY A 287 -15.02 -12.16 -25.80
C GLY A 287 -14.69 -12.35 -24.31
N ASP A 288 -15.43 -13.25 -23.67
CA ASP A 288 -15.14 -13.62 -22.29
C ASP A 288 -13.70 -14.14 -22.19
N VAL A 289 -13.00 -13.79 -21.12
CA VAL A 289 -11.63 -14.25 -20.83
C VAL A 289 -11.57 -15.79 -20.61
N GLU A 290 -12.68 -16.49 -20.82
CA GLU A 290 -12.83 -17.94 -20.74
C GLU A 290 -12.02 -18.71 -21.79
N GLU A 291 -11.62 -18.13 -22.92
CA GLU A 291 -10.76 -18.83 -23.90
C GLU A 291 -9.30 -19.05 -23.45
N MET A 292 -8.91 -18.57 -22.27
CA MET A 292 -7.61 -18.92 -21.64
C MET A 292 -7.71 -20.07 -20.61
N ASN A 293 -8.88 -20.69 -20.45
CA ASN A 293 -9.06 -21.87 -19.59
C ASN A 293 -8.45 -23.13 -20.25
N GLY A 294 -7.14 -23.27 -20.15
CA GLY A 294 -6.55 -24.61 -20.14
C GLY A 294 -7.12 -25.37 -18.94
N HIS A 295 -7.87 -26.44 -19.21
CA HIS A 295 -8.41 -27.34 -18.19
C HIS A 295 -7.38 -27.65 -17.10
N ALA A 296 -7.67 -27.25 -15.86
CA ALA A 296 -6.99 -27.77 -14.69
C ALA A 296 -7.43 -29.23 -14.49
N ASN A 297 -6.90 -30.13 -15.30
CA ASN A 297 -6.98 -31.55 -14.98
C ASN A 297 -6.14 -31.80 -13.73
N GLY A 298 -6.81 -32.35 -12.72
CA GLY A 298 -6.23 -32.66 -11.43
C GLY A 298 -5.00 -33.54 -11.55
N HIS A 299 -3.84 -32.96 -11.33
CA HIS A 299 -2.73 -33.63 -10.67
C HIS A 299 -2.02 -32.61 -9.79
N ALA A 300 -1.99 -32.91 -8.49
CA ALA A 300 -1.26 -32.18 -7.49
C ALA A 300 0.24 -32.19 -7.84
N ASN A 301 0.72 -31.06 -8.34
CA ASN A 301 2.10 -30.63 -8.17
C ASN A 301 2.09 -29.11 -8.01
N GLY A 302 2.67 -28.65 -6.90
CA GLY A 302 2.52 -27.30 -6.32
C GLY A 302 3.17 -26.15 -7.07
N HIS A 303 2.93 -26.03 -8.38
CA HIS A 303 3.27 -24.85 -9.16
C HIS A 303 2.09 -24.46 -10.06
N ALA A 304 1.20 -23.60 -9.53
CA ALA A 304 0.21 -22.91 -10.32
C ALA A 304 0.89 -21.85 -11.21
N ASN A 305 1.52 -22.28 -12.31
CA ASN A 305 1.88 -21.40 -13.42
C ASN A 305 0.63 -21.17 -14.28
N GLY A 306 -0.35 -20.43 -13.74
CA GLY A 306 -1.39 -19.84 -14.59
C GLY A 306 -0.73 -18.79 -15.49
N HIS A 307 -1.04 -18.79 -16.78
CA HIS A 307 -0.48 -17.86 -17.78
C HIS A 307 -0.58 -16.40 -17.28
N VAL A 308 0.53 -15.85 -16.76
CA VAL A 308 0.64 -14.51 -16.16
C VAL A 308 0.56 -13.41 -17.23
N GLU A 309 0.85 -13.78 -18.48
CA GLU A 309 0.82 -12.89 -19.64
C GLU A 309 -0.58 -12.30 -19.87
N GLY A 310 -1.62 -13.06 -19.54
CA GLY A 310 -3.01 -12.61 -19.49
C GLY A 310 -3.36 -11.75 -18.26
N VAL A 311 -2.40 -11.13 -17.53
CA VAL A 311 -2.66 -10.25 -16.36
C VAL A 311 -1.97 -8.87 -16.39
N LEU A 312 -0.95 -8.66 -17.23
CA LEU A 312 -0.20 -7.40 -17.37
C LEU A 312 -0.80 -6.43 -18.41
N PRO A 313 -1.10 -5.16 -18.08
CA PRO A 313 -1.79 -4.23 -18.98
C PRO A 313 -1.10 -4.15 -20.36
N GLU A 314 -1.88 -4.19 -21.43
CA GLU A 314 -1.35 -4.14 -22.80
C GLU A 314 -0.55 -2.84 -23.06
N LYS A 315 0.59 -2.96 -23.74
CA LYS A 315 1.41 -1.81 -24.16
C LYS A 315 0.79 -1.20 -25.43
N GLY A 316 0.23 0.00 -25.36
CA GLY A 316 -0.10 0.74 -26.58
C GLY A 316 -1.21 1.76 -26.44
N SER A 317 -1.13 2.81 -27.26
CA SER A 317 -2.07 3.93 -27.39
C SER A 317 -3.41 3.53 -27.99
N VAL A 318 -4.18 2.68 -27.31
CA VAL A 318 -5.61 2.59 -27.59
C VAL A 318 -6.25 3.83 -26.97
N ASP A 319 -7.10 4.51 -27.73
CA ASP A 319 -7.91 5.60 -27.19
C ASP A 319 -8.59 5.14 -25.90
N TRP A 320 -8.46 5.93 -24.83
CA TRP A 320 -8.99 5.56 -23.52
C TRP A 320 -10.52 5.51 -23.57
N ASN A 321 -11.06 4.30 -23.75
CA ASN A 321 -12.48 4.04 -23.97
C ASN A 321 -12.97 2.88 -23.09
N TRP A 322 -14.28 2.63 -23.08
CA TRP A 322 -14.87 1.60 -22.22
C TRP A 322 -14.45 0.17 -22.57
N ASP A 323 -14.04 -0.12 -23.80
CA ASP A 323 -13.57 -1.46 -24.19
C ASP A 323 -12.23 -1.79 -23.53
N VAL A 324 -11.28 -0.83 -23.51
CA VAL A 324 -10.00 -0.98 -22.81
C VAL A 324 -10.21 -1.09 -21.30
N ILE A 325 -11.07 -0.22 -20.76
CA ILE A 325 -11.37 -0.17 -19.32
C ILE A 325 -12.00 -1.47 -18.85
N GLU A 326 -13.01 -1.96 -19.55
CA GLU A 326 -13.74 -3.17 -19.19
C GLU A 326 -12.89 -4.43 -19.40
N ARG A 327 -12.06 -4.47 -20.45
CA ARG A 327 -11.10 -5.58 -20.66
C ARG A 327 -10.15 -5.72 -19.48
N GLU A 328 -9.49 -4.62 -19.08
CA GLU A 328 -8.58 -4.61 -17.94
C GLU A 328 -9.31 -4.88 -16.61
N ARG A 329 -10.54 -4.38 -16.44
CA ARG A 329 -11.38 -4.68 -15.28
C ARG A 329 -11.67 -6.18 -15.20
N ARG A 330 -12.21 -6.80 -16.26
CA ARG A 330 -12.56 -8.23 -16.30
C ARG A 330 -11.35 -9.14 -16.08
N ARG A 331 -10.21 -8.77 -16.66
CA ARG A 331 -8.93 -9.47 -16.49
C ARG A 331 -8.49 -9.60 -15.03
N GLY A 332 -8.67 -8.55 -14.23
CA GLY A 332 -8.40 -8.59 -12.80
C GLY A 332 -9.53 -9.19 -11.97
N LEU A 333 -10.78 -9.12 -12.46
CA LEU A 333 -11.98 -9.56 -11.73
C LEU A 333 -11.93 -11.05 -11.40
N ARG A 334 -11.42 -11.89 -12.30
CA ARG A 334 -11.26 -13.34 -12.06
C ARG A 334 -10.50 -13.68 -10.77
N PHE A 335 -9.51 -12.86 -10.40
CA PHE A 335 -8.76 -13.04 -9.15
C PHE A 335 -9.50 -12.47 -7.95
N ALA A 336 -10.32 -11.43 -8.15
CA ALA A 336 -11.13 -10.82 -7.12
C ALA A 336 -12.33 -11.68 -6.73
N GLU A 337 -12.91 -12.46 -7.65
CA GLU A 337 -14.02 -13.37 -7.38
C GLU A 337 -13.65 -14.45 -6.37
N ALA A 338 -12.45 -15.04 -6.50
CA ALA A 338 -11.92 -16.00 -5.52
C ALA A 338 -11.81 -15.41 -4.10
N TYR A 339 -11.55 -14.09 -4.00
CA TYR A 339 -11.51 -13.39 -2.72
C TYR A 339 -12.91 -13.22 -2.12
N THR A 340 -13.94 -12.98 -2.96
CA THR A 340 -15.32 -12.80 -2.51
C THR A 340 -15.90 -14.08 -1.90
N VAL A 341 -15.53 -15.26 -2.43
CA VAL A 341 -15.95 -16.57 -1.87
C VAL A 341 -15.51 -16.75 -0.41
N LEU A 342 -14.42 -16.11 0.03
CA LEU A 342 -13.99 -16.18 1.44
C LEU A 342 -14.99 -15.53 2.41
N ASP A 343 -15.84 -14.61 1.96
CA ASP A 343 -16.87 -14.00 2.81
C ASP A 343 -17.93 -15.02 3.24
N ASP A 344 -18.21 -16.03 2.40
CA ASP A 344 -19.20 -17.06 2.71
C ASP A 344 -18.78 -17.91 3.92
N LEU A 345 -17.48 -17.94 4.24
CA LEU A 345 -16.96 -18.62 5.44
C LEU A 345 -17.46 -17.99 6.75
N HIS A 346 -17.99 -16.75 6.73
CA HIS A 346 -18.66 -16.21 7.91
C HIS A 346 -19.85 -17.07 8.35
N GLY A 347 -20.53 -17.72 7.42
CA GLY A 347 -21.67 -18.59 7.70
C GLY A 347 -21.31 -19.97 8.25
N VAL A 348 -20.04 -20.38 8.19
CA VAL A 348 -19.62 -21.71 8.65
C VAL A 348 -19.25 -21.77 10.14
N TRP A 349 -19.24 -20.62 10.82
CA TRP A 349 -18.95 -20.57 12.26
C TRP A 349 -20.10 -21.20 13.05
N THR A 350 -19.83 -22.33 13.71
CA THR A 350 -20.83 -23.12 14.44
C THR A 350 -21.00 -22.71 15.91
N GLY A 351 -20.20 -21.77 16.40
CA GLY A 351 -20.20 -21.38 17.81
C GLY A 351 -19.76 -22.49 18.78
N GLY A 352 -19.08 -23.54 18.29
CA GLY A 352 -18.64 -24.66 19.14
C GLY A 352 -19.78 -25.61 19.54
N LYS A 353 -20.84 -25.71 18.75
CA LYS A 353 -21.99 -26.60 18.99
C LYS A 353 -21.59 -28.05 19.31
N GLU A 354 -20.53 -28.53 18.67
CA GLU A 354 -19.98 -29.89 18.86
C GLU A 354 -18.83 -29.94 19.88
N GLY A 355 -18.69 -28.89 20.70
CA GLY A 355 -17.57 -28.68 21.61
C GLY A 355 -16.43 -27.86 20.99
N VAL A 356 -15.47 -27.50 21.83
CA VAL A 356 -14.22 -26.82 21.46
C VAL A 356 -13.03 -27.64 21.97
N LEU A 357 -11.88 -27.56 21.29
CA LEU A 357 -10.67 -28.28 21.70
C LEU A 357 -10.09 -27.75 23.02
N GLY A 358 -10.26 -26.46 23.29
CA GLY A 358 -9.80 -25.80 24.51
C GLY A 358 -9.99 -24.29 24.42
N GLU A 359 -9.94 -23.64 25.58
CA GLU A 359 -9.98 -22.19 25.72
C GLU A 359 -8.71 -21.74 26.44
N PHE A 360 -7.98 -20.81 25.83
CA PHE A 360 -6.69 -20.35 26.32
C PHE A 360 -6.71 -18.83 26.45
N ALA A 361 -6.50 -18.34 27.67
CA ALA A 361 -6.41 -16.91 27.93
C ALA A 361 -5.06 -16.36 27.45
N ASP A 362 -5.08 -15.15 26.89
CA ASP A 362 -3.86 -14.39 26.60
C ASP A 362 -3.23 -13.88 27.93
N ILE A 363 -2.00 -13.39 27.85
CA ILE A 363 -1.22 -12.85 28.98
C ILE A 363 -1.88 -11.59 29.58
N SER A 364 -2.83 -10.98 28.87
CA SER A 364 -3.54 -9.80 29.32
C SER A 364 -4.41 -10.07 30.55
N LEU A 365 -4.03 -9.43 31.67
CA LEU A 365 -4.79 -9.41 32.93
C LEU A 365 -6.15 -8.67 32.82
N LEU A 366 -6.47 -8.06 31.67
CA LEU A 366 -7.68 -7.27 31.45
C LEU A 366 -8.91 -8.11 31.07
N TYR A 367 -8.74 -9.42 30.85
CA TYR A 367 -9.82 -10.33 30.42
C TYR A 367 -10.29 -11.29 31.52
N ARG A 368 -10.09 -10.92 32.80
CA ARG A 368 -10.61 -11.68 33.94
C ARG A 368 -11.81 -11.00 34.59
#